data_AF-A0A7T5RFR0-F1
#
_entry.id   AF-A0A7T5RFR0-F1
#
_cell.length_a   1.000
_cell.length_b   1.000
_cell.length_c   1.000
_cell.angle_alpha   90.00
_cell.angle_beta   90.00
_cell.angle_gamma   90.00
#
_symmetry.space_group_name_H-M   'P 1'
#
loop_
_entity.id
_entity.type
_entity.pdbx_description
1 polymer ?
#
loop_
_entity_poly.entity_id
_entity_poly.type
_entity_poly.pdbx_seq_one_letter_code
_entity_poly.pdbx_strand_id
1 'polypeptide(L)'
;MGNDELVGQIKAHLEKVFGQRKYFALIYGSFANGMRNVGSDVDLCVITEEFSMKELAALIRFILDLHSRNKLKVDNEVPFENKLMASYQDAEDASYMTGFEVRHEQIIIPPVEKSKNFLESRAVKLRLILNALTSPHIKMGNDLETYKKFKALAEKNTLLLAISLSFSDSFELDKLLQSLMIGRRGEEGEMYLGYKQYPSVQVYMKTWLQKQGGKLAKINKKNEWKKLVKEAKRRSVIVQSMN
;
A
#
# COMPACT_ATOMS: atom_id res chain seq x y z
N MET A 1 -0.71 12.38 -24.53
CA MET A 1 0.24 12.53 -23.40
C MET A 1 0.83 11.17 -23.07
N GLY A 2 2.15 11.02 -23.19
CA GLY A 2 2.86 9.79 -22.82
C GLY A 2 2.94 9.59 -21.31
N ASN A 3 3.24 8.38 -20.84
CA ASN A 3 3.35 8.10 -19.40
C ASN A 3 4.48 8.93 -18.74
N ASP A 4 5.60 9.11 -19.43
CA ASP A 4 6.75 9.87 -18.92
C ASP A 4 6.42 11.36 -18.71
N GLU A 5 5.57 11.93 -19.55
CA GLU A 5 5.13 13.32 -19.44
C GLU A 5 4.22 13.52 -18.22
N LEU A 6 3.34 12.55 -17.93
CA LEU A 6 2.48 12.59 -16.74
C LEU A 6 3.31 12.46 -15.46
N VAL A 7 4.24 11.51 -15.43
CA VAL A 7 5.17 11.33 -14.31
C VAL A 7 6.02 12.58 -14.11
N GLY A 8 6.49 13.21 -15.20
CA GLY A 8 7.24 14.46 -15.16
C GLY A 8 6.45 15.61 -14.54
N GLN A 9 5.16 15.78 -14.90
CA GLN A 9 4.29 16.79 -14.30
C GLN A 9 4.07 16.56 -12.80
N ILE A 10 3.82 15.31 -12.38
CA ILE A 10 3.67 14.97 -10.96
C ILE A 10 4.96 15.28 -10.21
N LYS A 11 6.10 14.82 -10.73
CA LYS A 11 7.41 15.06 -10.11
C LYS A 11 7.70 16.54 -9.92
N ALA A 12 7.52 17.35 -10.97
CA ALA A 12 7.73 18.80 -10.91
C ALA A 12 6.78 19.48 -9.89
N HIS A 13 5.53 19.03 -9.79
CA HIS A 13 4.60 19.54 -8.80
C HIS A 13 5.05 19.20 -7.37
N LEU A 14 5.45 17.95 -7.10
CA LEU A 14 5.91 17.53 -5.79
C LEU A 14 7.20 18.26 -5.37
N GLU A 15 8.15 18.46 -6.28
CA GLU A 15 9.37 19.25 -6.03
C GLU A 15 9.03 20.70 -5.66
N LYS A 16 8.03 21.31 -6.29
CA LYS A 16 7.55 22.65 -5.94
C LYS A 16 6.87 22.70 -4.57
N VAL A 17 6.07 21.70 -4.23
CA VAL A 17 5.31 21.66 -2.96
C VAL A 17 6.22 21.36 -1.77
N PHE A 18 7.10 20.36 -1.88
CA PHE A 18 7.92 19.88 -0.76
C PHE A 18 9.31 20.50 -0.72
N GLY A 19 9.82 21.05 -1.84
CA GLY A 19 11.15 21.63 -1.91
C GLY A 19 12.23 20.63 -1.49
N GLN A 20 13.01 21.01 -0.46
CA GLN A 20 14.06 20.17 0.11
C GLN A 20 13.57 19.23 1.23
N ARG A 21 12.29 19.31 1.63
CA ARG A 21 11.74 18.43 2.67
C ARG A 21 11.82 16.99 2.17
N LYS A 22 12.09 16.06 3.10
CA LYS A 22 12.14 14.64 2.80
C LYS A 22 10.74 14.11 2.50
N TYR A 23 10.60 13.46 1.35
CA TYR A 23 9.41 12.72 0.98
C TYR A 23 9.77 11.63 -0.02
N PHE A 24 8.88 10.64 -0.14
CA PHE A 24 8.82 9.79 -1.30
C PHE A 24 7.37 9.64 -1.75
N ALA A 25 7.15 9.41 -3.03
CA ALA A 25 5.81 9.16 -3.55
C ALA A 25 5.81 7.96 -4.48
N LEU A 26 4.65 7.29 -4.51
CA LEU A 26 4.42 6.07 -5.27
C LEU A 26 3.23 6.31 -6.19
N ILE A 27 3.45 6.22 -7.49
CA ILE A 27 2.34 6.00 -8.43
C ILE A 27 2.17 4.49 -8.55
N TYR A 28 0.99 3.99 -8.22
CA TYR A 28 0.69 2.55 -8.20
C TYR A 28 -0.54 2.23 -9.06
N GLY A 29 -1.14 1.07 -8.88
CA GLY A 29 -2.35 0.68 -9.60
C GLY A 29 -2.12 0.38 -11.09
N SER A 30 -3.15 0.58 -11.92
CA SER A 30 -3.08 0.30 -13.36
C SER A 30 -2.01 1.11 -14.08
N PHE A 31 -1.72 2.33 -13.62
CA PHE A 31 -0.74 3.20 -14.24
C PHE A 31 0.68 2.61 -14.20
N ALA A 32 1.09 2.08 -13.05
CA ALA A 32 2.42 1.51 -12.87
C ALA A 32 2.62 0.16 -13.58
N ASN A 33 1.54 -0.52 -13.95
CA ASN A 33 1.60 -1.84 -14.57
C ASN A 33 1.71 -1.81 -16.11
N GLY A 34 1.78 -0.63 -16.73
CA GLY A 34 1.81 -0.49 -18.20
C GLY A 34 0.51 -0.91 -18.90
N MET A 35 -0.50 -1.37 -18.16
CA MET A 35 -1.80 -1.79 -18.68
C MET A 35 -2.81 -0.64 -18.65
N ARG A 36 -2.38 0.55 -19.07
CA ARG A 36 -3.25 1.71 -19.12
C ARG A 36 -4.30 1.49 -20.21
N ASN A 37 -5.51 1.14 -19.80
CA ASN A 37 -6.67 1.31 -20.66
C ASN A 37 -6.95 2.82 -20.80
N VAL A 38 -7.44 3.25 -21.96
CA VAL A 38 -7.90 4.62 -22.20
C VAL A 38 -8.88 4.99 -21.08
N GLY A 39 -8.52 5.96 -20.23
CA GLY A 39 -9.35 6.43 -19.11
C GLY A 39 -9.05 5.84 -17.72
N SER A 40 -7.98 5.05 -17.54
CA SER A 40 -7.55 4.63 -16.19
C SER A 40 -7.10 5.83 -15.36
N ASP A 41 -7.41 5.82 -14.07
CA ASP A 41 -7.00 6.84 -13.08
C ASP A 41 -5.50 6.77 -12.77
N VAL A 42 -5.04 7.76 -11.99
CA VAL A 42 -3.68 7.81 -11.46
C VAL A 42 -3.76 7.72 -9.95
N ASP A 43 -3.41 6.54 -9.43
CA ASP A 43 -3.23 6.31 -8.01
C ASP A 43 -1.87 6.83 -7.55
N LEU A 44 -1.88 7.90 -6.75
CA LEU A 44 -0.69 8.50 -6.15
C LEU A 44 -0.79 8.44 -4.63
N CYS A 45 0.29 8.06 -3.96
CA CYS A 45 0.46 8.20 -2.52
C CYS A 45 1.79 8.89 -2.23
N VAL A 46 1.74 10.07 -1.61
CA VAL A 46 2.89 10.86 -1.17
C VAL A 46 3.08 10.65 0.33
N ILE A 47 4.29 10.28 0.72
CA ILE A 47 4.64 9.96 2.10
C ILE A 47 5.77 10.88 2.57
N THR A 48 5.53 11.60 3.65
CA THR A 48 6.47 12.54 4.29
C THR A 48 6.33 12.47 5.81
N GLU A 49 7.24 13.10 6.56
CA GLU A 49 7.17 13.10 8.03
C GLU A 49 5.89 13.80 8.52
N GLU A 50 5.67 15.02 8.02
CA GLU A 50 4.50 15.84 8.34
C GLU A 50 4.03 16.62 7.11
N PHE A 51 2.73 16.87 7.05
CA PHE A 51 2.10 17.70 6.03
C PHE A 51 0.94 18.49 6.61
N SER A 52 0.66 19.63 5.98
CA SER A 52 -0.45 20.52 6.31
C SER A 52 -1.66 20.26 5.42
N MET A 53 -2.85 20.64 5.91
CA MET A 53 -4.08 20.59 5.09
C MET A 53 -3.99 21.46 3.83
N LYS A 54 -3.16 22.51 3.83
CA LYS A 54 -2.91 23.34 2.65
C LYS A 54 -2.13 22.57 1.57
N GLU A 55 -1.12 21.80 1.97
CA GLU A 55 -0.34 20.95 1.05
C GLU A 55 -1.23 19.84 0.47
N LEU A 56 -2.03 19.18 1.30
CA LEU A 56 -3.01 18.19 0.85
C LEU A 56 -4.02 18.79 -0.13
N ALA A 57 -4.63 19.94 0.19
CA ALA A 57 -5.57 20.61 -0.70
C ALA A 57 -4.92 21.09 -2.02
N ALA A 58 -3.63 21.46 -2.00
CA ALA A 58 -2.88 21.79 -3.22
C ALA A 58 -2.69 20.55 -4.10
N LEU A 59 -2.32 19.41 -3.49
CA LEU A 59 -2.12 18.16 -4.22
C LEU A 59 -3.44 17.60 -4.79
N ILE A 60 -4.54 17.66 -4.04
CA ILE A 60 -5.88 17.27 -4.51
C ILE A 60 -6.25 18.06 -5.77
N ARG A 61 -6.14 19.40 -5.71
CA ARG A 61 -6.45 20.27 -6.85
C ARG A 61 -5.59 19.94 -8.07
N PHE A 62 -4.31 19.68 -7.86
CA PHE A 62 -3.40 19.29 -8.94
C PHE A 62 -3.78 17.95 -9.57
N ILE A 63 -4.10 16.93 -8.78
CA ILE A 63 -4.49 15.61 -9.32
C ILE A 63 -5.81 15.69 -10.09
N LEU A 64 -6.80 16.42 -9.57
CA LEU A 64 -8.08 16.63 -10.25
C LEU A 64 -7.91 17.39 -11.57
N ASP A 65 -7.08 18.43 -11.59
CA ASP A 65 -6.72 19.16 -12.81
C ASP A 65 -6.00 18.25 -13.81
N LEU A 66 -5.03 17.45 -13.34
CA LEU A 66 -4.29 16.51 -14.18
C LEU A 66 -5.23 15.46 -14.81
N HIS A 67 -6.18 14.92 -14.04
CA HIS A 67 -7.20 14.00 -14.54
C HIS A 67 -8.09 14.66 -15.58
N SER A 68 -8.58 15.86 -15.30
CA SER A 68 -9.44 16.65 -16.19
C SER A 68 -8.76 16.94 -17.54
N ARG A 69 -7.53 17.50 -17.52
CA ARG A 69 -6.76 17.82 -18.73
C ARG A 69 -6.45 16.59 -19.58
N ASN A 70 -6.39 15.42 -18.97
CA ASN A 70 -6.05 14.15 -19.64
C ASN A 70 -7.25 13.23 -19.87
N LYS A 71 -8.47 13.67 -19.58
CA LYS A 71 -9.71 12.88 -19.70
C LYS A 71 -9.62 11.53 -18.97
N LEU A 72 -8.98 11.53 -17.80
CA LEU A 72 -8.89 10.36 -16.93
C LEU A 72 -10.14 10.26 -16.06
N LYS A 73 -10.54 9.04 -15.69
CA LYS A 73 -11.59 8.86 -14.70
C LYS A 73 -11.09 9.32 -13.34
N VAL A 74 -12.01 9.92 -12.57
CA VAL A 74 -11.78 10.26 -11.18
C VAL A 74 -12.47 9.20 -10.32
N ASP A 75 -11.70 8.44 -9.56
CA ASP A 75 -12.26 7.53 -8.56
C ASP A 75 -12.51 8.26 -7.24
N ASN A 76 -13.78 8.53 -6.96
CA ASN A 76 -14.26 9.20 -5.75
C ASN A 76 -14.73 8.20 -4.67
N GLU A 77 -14.50 6.88 -4.83
CA GLU A 77 -14.98 5.89 -3.86
C GLU A 77 -14.30 6.06 -2.48
N VAL A 78 -12.98 6.17 -2.47
CA VAL A 78 -12.20 6.52 -1.27
C VAL A 78 -11.78 7.98 -1.34
N PRO A 79 -11.88 8.76 -0.24
CA PRO A 79 -11.48 10.15 -0.22
C PRO A 79 -10.02 10.35 -0.61
N PHE A 80 -9.73 11.47 -1.27
CA PHE A 80 -8.37 11.81 -1.68
C PHE A 80 -7.42 11.96 -0.49
N GLU A 81 -7.92 12.38 0.67
CA GLU A 81 -7.18 12.49 1.92
C GLU A 81 -6.59 11.14 2.36
N ASN A 82 -7.29 10.04 2.09
CA ASN A 82 -6.84 8.68 2.39
C ASN A 82 -5.93 8.10 1.31
N LYS A 83 -6.01 8.59 0.07
CA LYS A 83 -5.23 8.10 -1.07
C LYS A 83 -3.91 8.84 -1.26
N LEU A 84 -3.94 10.18 -1.21
CA LEU A 84 -2.88 11.04 -1.74
C LEU A 84 -1.76 11.34 -0.77
N MET A 85 -2.03 11.50 0.53
CA MET A 85 -1.01 11.87 1.51
C MET A 85 -1.03 11.00 2.76
N ALA A 86 0.16 10.60 3.18
CA ALA A 86 0.38 9.81 4.37
C ALA A 86 1.62 10.30 5.13
N SER A 87 1.62 10.11 6.45
CA SER A 87 2.81 10.36 7.27
C SER A 87 3.76 9.16 7.24
N TYR A 88 4.99 9.34 7.71
CA TYR A 88 5.89 8.22 8.00
C TYR A 88 5.31 7.26 9.04
N GLN A 89 4.51 7.77 9.99
CA GLN A 89 3.78 6.94 10.94
C GLN A 89 2.73 6.06 10.24
N ASP A 90 1.98 6.62 9.28
CA ASP A 90 1.00 5.85 8.50
C ASP A 90 1.69 4.74 7.70
N ALA A 91 2.84 5.03 7.08
CA ALA A 91 3.61 4.03 6.35
C ALA A 91 4.17 2.93 7.26
N GLU A 92 4.61 3.29 8.46
CA GLU A 92 5.06 2.34 9.46
C GLU A 92 3.89 1.45 9.94
N ASP A 93 2.76 2.05 10.29
CA ASP A 93 1.57 1.35 10.77
C ASP A 93 1.00 0.38 9.71
N ALA A 94 0.98 0.82 8.46
CA ALA A 94 0.61 -0.01 7.32
C ALA A 94 1.56 -1.20 7.18
N SER A 95 2.86 -0.96 7.30
CA SER A 95 3.88 -2.01 7.23
C SER A 95 3.78 -3.02 8.38
N TYR A 96 3.21 -2.63 9.53
CA TYR A 96 2.93 -3.51 10.67
C TYR A 96 1.51 -4.12 10.67
N MET A 97 0.79 -4.06 9.55
CA MET A 97 -0.54 -4.69 9.41
C MET A 97 -1.62 -4.07 10.32
N THR A 98 -1.44 -2.82 10.73
CA THR A 98 -2.39 -2.11 11.62
C THR A 98 -3.71 -1.76 10.90
N GLY A 99 -3.76 -1.86 9.56
CA GLY A 99 -5.00 -1.75 8.77
C GLY A 99 -5.91 -2.98 8.83
N PHE A 100 -5.54 -4.01 9.59
CA PHE A 100 -6.25 -5.27 9.75
C PHE A 100 -6.60 -5.52 11.21
N GLU A 101 -7.52 -6.45 11.45
CA GLU A 101 -7.92 -6.78 12.80
C GLU A 101 -6.92 -7.74 13.45
N VAL A 102 -6.65 -7.54 14.73
CA VAL A 102 -5.87 -8.50 15.53
C VAL A 102 -6.80 -9.15 16.55
N ARG A 103 -7.03 -10.46 16.43
CA ARG A 103 -7.80 -11.24 17.40
C ARG A 103 -6.94 -12.36 17.96
N HIS A 104 -6.84 -12.41 19.29
CA HIS A 104 -5.91 -13.30 20.00
C HIS A 104 -4.46 -13.13 19.52
N GLU A 105 -3.93 -14.13 18.80
CA GLU A 105 -2.57 -14.16 18.24
C GLU A 105 -2.57 -14.20 16.70
N GLN A 106 -3.64 -13.70 16.07
CA GLN A 106 -3.82 -13.74 14.62
C GLN A 106 -4.19 -12.38 14.05
N ILE A 107 -3.65 -12.09 12.86
CA ILE A 107 -4.11 -10.99 12.02
C ILE A 107 -5.23 -11.55 11.13
N ILE A 108 -6.37 -10.87 11.13
CA ILE A 108 -7.56 -11.22 10.36
C ILE A 108 -7.76 -10.14 9.30
N ILE A 109 -8.00 -10.56 8.07
CA ILE A 109 -8.38 -9.68 6.97
C ILE A 109 -9.91 -9.60 6.99
N PRO A 110 -10.53 -8.53 7.53
CA PRO A 110 -11.96 -8.41 7.52
C PRO A 110 -12.45 -8.09 6.10
N PRO A 111 -13.71 -8.44 5.78
CA PRO A 111 -14.33 -8.10 4.51
C PRO A 111 -14.23 -6.59 4.22
N VAL A 112 -14.19 -6.25 2.93
CA VAL A 112 -14.27 -4.86 2.49
C VAL A 112 -15.73 -4.46 2.37
N GLU A 113 -16.12 -3.45 3.15
CA GLU A 113 -17.45 -2.87 3.11
C GLU A 113 -17.43 -1.62 2.22
N LYS A 114 -18.34 -1.53 1.23
CA LYS A 114 -18.48 -0.35 0.36
C LYS A 114 -19.27 0.78 1.04
N SER A 115 -19.31 0.80 2.37
CA SER A 115 -19.96 1.86 3.13
C SER A 115 -19.03 3.06 3.23
N LYS A 116 -19.60 4.27 3.21
CA LYS A 116 -18.83 5.51 3.34
C LYS A 116 -17.91 5.48 4.58
N ASN A 117 -18.46 5.12 5.74
CA ASN A 117 -17.70 5.07 7.00
C ASN A 117 -16.48 4.13 6.91
N PHE A 118 -16.60 2.99 6.22
CA PHE A 118 -15.48 2.09 6.03
C PHE A 118 -14.44 2.67 5.07
N LEU A 119 -14.86 3.19 3.92
CA LEU A 119 -13.99 3.77 2.89
C LEU A 119 -13.24 5.02 3.38
N GLU A 120 -13.83 5.77 4.30
CA GLU A 120 -13.22 6.93 4.95
C GLU A 120 -12.30 6.54 6.13
N SER A 121 -12.31 5.27 6.55
CA SER A 121 -11.58 4.83 7.73
C SER A 121 -10.06 4.82 7.55
N ARG A 122 -9.36 5.01 8.66
CA ARG A 122 -7.90 4.81 8.72
C ARG A 122 -7.49 3.40 8.28
N ALA A 123 -8.30 2.38 8.52
CA ALA A 123 -8.00 1.01 8.10
C ALA A 123 -7.84 0.91 6.57
N VAL A 124 -8.72 1.57 5.81
CA VAL A 124 -8.64 1.64 4.35
C VAL A 124 -7.39 2.41 3.91
N LYS A 125 -7.09 3.56 4.52
CA LYS A 125 -5.84 4.31 4.27
C LYS A 125 -4.61 3.41 4.42
N LEU A 126 -4.49 2.70 5.54
CA LEU A 126 -3.34 1.83 5.81
C LEU A 126 -3.25 0.65 4.82
N ARG A 127 -4.38 0.09 4.38
CA ARG A 127 -4.40 -0.95 3.33
C ARG A 127 -3.93 -0.42 1.98
N LEU A 128 -4.35 0.79 1.60
CA LEU A 128 -3.90 1.44 0.37
C LEU A 128 -2.39 1.69 0.40
N ILE A 129 -1.86 2.19 1.52
CA ILE A 129 -0.40 2.40 1.68
C ILE A 129 0.36 1.08 1.60
N LEU A 130 -0.14 0.03 2.28
CA LEU A 130 0.47 -1.31 2.20
C LEU A 130 0.48 -1.82 0.76
N ASN A 131 -0.64 -1.67 0.04
CA ASN A 131 -0.73 -2.06 -1.36
C ASN A 131 0.26 -1.27 -2.22
N ALA A 132 0.34 0.06 -2.06
CA ALA A 132 1.28 0.90 -2.80
C ALA A 132 2.75 0.47 -2.58
N LEU A 133 3.12 0.06 -1.36
CA LEU A 133 4.48 -0.41 -1.04
C LEU A 133 4.80 -1.81 -1.61
N THR A 134 3.79 -2.65 -1.81
CA THR A 134 3.95 -4.09 -2.12
C THR A 134 3.48 -4.52 -3.51
N SER A 135 2.82 -3.62 -4.24
CA SER A 135 2.47 -3.74 -5.66
C SER A 135 3.50 -3.05 -6.55
N PRO A 136 3.52 -3.31 -7.87
CA PRO A 136 4.27 -2.51 -8.83
C PRO A 136 3.97 -1.02 -8.71
N HIS A 137 5.01 -0.19 -8.70
CA HIS A 137 4.88 1.25 -8.59
C HIS A 137 6.05 1.99 -9.22
N ILE A 138 5.80 3.23 -9.63
CA ILE A 138 6.81 4.21 -9.99
C ILE A 138 7.11 5.03 -8.74
N LYS A 139 8.36 4.97 -8.28
CA LYS A 139 8.85 5.73 -7.13
C LYS A 139 9.39 7.09 -7.54
N MET A 140 9.17 8.10 -6.72
CA MET A 140 9.71 9.46 -6.86
C MET A 140 9.97 10.10 -5.49
N GLY A 141 10.59 11.28 -5.49
CA GLY A 141 10.98 12.00 -4.27
C GLY A 141 12.46 11.82 -3.90
N ASN A 142 12.85 12.47 -2.81
CA ASN A 142 14.24 12.60 -2.37
C ASN A 142 14.59 11.71 -1.16
N ASP A 143 13.62 11.07 -0.50
CA ASP A 143 13.87 10.19 0.66
C ASP A 143 13.82 8.69 0.31
N LEU A 144 14.79 8.27 -0.51
CA LEU A 144 14.89 6.88 -0.98
C LEU A 144 15.22 5.88 0.13
N GLU A 145 15.92 6.32 1.19
CA GLU A 145 16.29 5.43 2.29
C GLU A 145 15.08 5.08 3.15
N THR A 146 14.25 6.07 3.48
CA THR A 146 12.99 5.83 4.20
C THR A 146 12.04 4.97 3.38
N TYR A 147 11.92 5.23 2.07
CA TYR A 147 11.16 4.38 1.15
C TYR A 147 11.63 2.91 1.21
N LYS A 148 12.94 2.65 1.06
CA LYS A 148 13.50 1.29 1.09
C LYS A 148 13.21 0.59 2.41
N LYS A 149 13.31 1.31 3.53
CA LYS A 149 13.00 0.80 4.88
C LYS A 149 11.54 0.35 4.97
N PHE A 150 10.59 1.22 4.64
CA PHE A 150 9.16 0.87 4.71
C PHE A 150 8.79 -0.22 3.72
N LYS A 151 9.31 -0.17 2.50
CA LYS A 151 9.09 -1.22 1.51
C LYS A 151 9.56 -2.58 2.02
N ALA A 152 10.79 -2.66 2.54
CA ALA A 152 11.34 -3.91 3.03
C ALA A 152 10.56 -4.47 4.22
N LEU A 153 10.09 -3.59 5.13
CA LEU A 153 9.26 -3.97 6.27
C LEU A 153 7.89 -4.48 5.83
N ALA A 154 7.22 -3.75 4.92
CA ALA A 154 5.94 -4.14 4.34
C ALA A 154 6.03 -5.49 3.65
N GLU A 155 6.99 -5.70 2.73
CA GLU A 155 7.19 -6.98 2.05
C GLU A 155 7.44 -8.14 3.04
N LYS A 156 8.29 -7.93 4.05
CA LYS A 156 8.59 -8.95 5.07
C LYS A 156 7.32 -9.34 5.83
N ASN A 157 6.56 -8.36 6.30
CA ASN A 157 5.38 -8.61 7.11
C ASN A 157 4.23 -9.17 6.26
N THR A 158 4.10 -8.78 4.99
CA THR A 158 3.14 -9.38 4.06
C THR A 158 3.48 -10.84 3.79
N LEU A 159 4.77 -11.21 3.69
CA LEU A 159 5.17 -12.61 3.60
C LEU A 159 4.79 -13.40 4.87
N LEU A 160 5.00 -12.83 6.06
CA LEU A 160 4.57 -13.47 7.31
C LEU A 160 3.06 -13.66 7.35
N LEU A 161 2.28 -12.67 6.89
CA LEU A 161 0.84 -12.80 6.72
C LEU A 161 0.50 -13.93 5.73
N ALA A 162 1.14 -13.99 4.56
CA ALA A 162 0.92 -15.04 3.56
C ALA A 162 1.13 -16.46 4.12
N ILE A 163 2.19 -16.65 4.92
CA ILE A 163 2.49 -17.91 5.61
C ILE A 163 1.38 -18.24 6.62
N SER A 164 0.91 -17.25 7.38
CA SER A 164 -0.18 -17.47 8.34
C SER A 164 -1.51 -17.84 7.67
N LEU A 165 -1.74 -17.33 6.45
CA LEU A 165 -2.96 -17.56 5.69
C LEU A 165 -2.94 -18.89 4.91
N SER A 166 -1.77 -19.35 4.48
CA SER A 166 -1.63 -20.58 3.69
C SER A 166 -1.85 -21.85 4.50
N PHE A 167 -1.86 -21.77 5.83
CA PHE A 167 -1.94 -22.91 6.76
C PHE A 167 -0.96 -24.05 6.43
N SER A 168 0.14 -23.73 5.75
CA SER A 168 1.13 -24.69 5.30
C SER A 168 2.48 -24.33 5.92
N ASP A 169 3.14 -25.33 6.49
CA ASP A 169 4.53 -25.21 6.94
C ASP A 169 5.52 -25.18 5.77
N SER A 170 5.05 -25.55 4.55
CA SER A 170 5.87 -25.51 3.35
C SER A 170 5.96 -24.09 2.76
N PHE A 171 7.18 -23.69 2.38
CA PHE A 171 7.41 -22.46 1.63
C PHE A 171 7.20 -22.73 0.14
N GLU A 172 5.95 -22.72 -0.31
CA GLU A 172 5.59 -22.86 -1.72
C GLU A 172 5.11 -21.51 -2.27
N LEU A 173 5.90 -20.95 -3.17
CA LEU A 173 5.72 -19.56 -3.63
C LEU A 173 4.33 -19.30 -4.21
N ASP A 174 3.80 -20.26 -4.98
CA ASP A 174 2.50 -20.13 -5.61
C ASP A 174 1.35 -20.18 -4.59
N LYS A 175 1.45 -21.02 -3.56
CA LYS A 175 0.49 -21.04 -2.45
C LYS A 175 0.51 -19.76 -1.64
N LEU A 176 1.70 -19.22 -1.37
CA LEU A 176 1.85 -17.93 -0.66
C LEU A 176 1.31 -16.77 -1.48
N LEU A 177 1.54 -16.77 -2.79
CA LEU A 177 0.95 -15.78 -3.67
C LEU A 177 -0.57 -15.91 -3.69
N GLN A 178 -1.08 -17.13 -3.87
CA GLN A 178 -2.52 -17.39 -3.92
C GLN A 178 -3.24 -16.92 -2.64
N SER A 179 -2.65 -17.16 -1.46
CA SER A 179 -3.24 -16.72 -0.18
C SER A 179 -3.30 -15.20 -0.01
N LEU A 180 -2.45 -14.46 -0.74
CA LEU A 180 -2.49 -13.00 -0.81
C LEU A 180 -3.47 -12.47 -1.86
N MET A 181 -3.72 -13.23 -2.92
CA MET A 181 -4.58 -12.78 -4.04
C MET A 181 -6.05 -13.12 -3.85
N ILE A 182 -6.33 -14.25 -3.19
CA ILE A 182 -7.68 -14.80 -3.07
C ILE A 182 -7.97 -15.11 -1.60
N GLY A 183 -9.05 -14.53 -1.07
CA GLY A 183 -9.57 -14.78 0.25
C GLY A 183 -10.24 -16.16 0.37
N ARG A 184 -10.52 -16.58 1.61
CA ARG A 184 -11.08 -17.92 1.86
C ARG A 184 -12.47 -18.14 1.25
N ARG A 185 -13.21 -17.08 0.96
CA ARG A 185 -14.55 -17.15 0.33
C ARG A 185 -14.49 -16.76 -1.15
N GLY A 186 -13.29 -16.70 -1.73
CA GLY A 186 -13.07 -16.31 -3.12
C GLY A 186 -12.99 -14.79 -3.33
N GLU A 187 -12.88 -13.99 -2.27
CA GLU A 187 -12.72 -12.54 -2.39
C GLU A 187 -11.40 -12.19 -3.10
N GLU A 188 -11.43 -11.27 -4.05
CA GLU A 188 -10.26 -10.91 -4.85
C GLU A 188 -10.13 -9.40 -5.04
N GLY A 189 -8.94 -8.96 -5.44
CA GLY A 189 -8.68 -7.56 -5.76
C GLY A 189 -9.08 -6.63 -4.61
N GLU A 190 -9.87 -5.61 -4.91
CA GLU A 190 -10.32 -4.61 -3.94
C GLU A 190 -11.23 -5.16 -2.85
N MET A 191 -11.83 -6.34 -3.03
CA MET A 191 -12.67 -6.98 -2.02
C MET A 191 -11.85 -7.80 -0.99
N TYR A 192 -10.52 -7.82 -1.14
CA TYR A 192 -9.59 -8.53 -0.25
C TYR A 192 -8.36 -7.67 0.12
N LEU A 193 -7.16 -7.98 -0.39
CA LEU A 193 -5.90 -7.26 -0.10
C LEU A 193 -5.52 -6.21 -1.16
N GLY A 194 -6.36 -6.02 -2.18
CA GLY A 194 -6.15 -5.03 -3.24
C GLY A 194 -5.24 -5.50 -4.39
N TYR A 195 -4.67 -6.71 -4.34
CA TYR A 195 -3.82 -7.21 -5.41
C TYR A 195 -4.64 -7.70 -6.60
N LYS A 196 -4.41 -7.12 -7.77
CA LYS A 196 -5.08 -7.53 -9.02
C LYS A 196 -4.40 -8.79 -9.60
N GLN A 197 -5.17 -9.65 -10.25
CA GLN A 197 -4.70 -10.94 -10.81
C GLN A 197 -3.83 -10.85 -12.07
N TYR A 198 -3.25 -9.69 -12.34
CA TYR A 198 -2.46 -9.46 -13.55
C TYR A 198 -1.10 -10.16 -13.49
N PRO A 199 -0.60 -10.71 -14.62
CA PRO A 199 0.71 -11.37 -14.67
C PRO A 199 1.85 -10.47 -14.15
N SER A 200 1.84 -9.18 -14.46
CA SER A 200 2.85 -8.22 -13.99
C SER A 200 2.88 -8.07 -12.47
N VAL A 201 1.70 -8.03 -11.82
CA VAL A 201 1.56 -7.98 -10.37
C VAL A 201 2.06 -9.29 -9.75
N GLN A 202 1.66 -10.43 -10.31
CA GLN A 202 2.10 -11.75 -9.84
C GLN A 202 3.63 -11.91 -9.91
N VAL A 203 4.24 -11.56 -11.04
CA VAL A 203 5.71 -11.62 -11.23
C VAL A 203 6.42 -10.73 -10.21
N TYR A 204 5.93 -9.51 -10.03
CA TYR A 204 6.48 -8.57 -9.05
C TYR A 204 6.40 -9.13 -7.62
N MET A 205 5.25 -9.68 -7.25
CA MET A 205 5.04 -10.27 -5.93
C MET A 205 5.90 -11.50 -5.69
N LYS A 206 5.96 -12.43 -6.66
CA LYS A 206 6.83 -13.61 -6.60
C LYS A 206 8.29 -13.22 -6.37
N THR A 207 8.75 -12.15 -7.04
CA THR A 207 10.13 -11.66 -6.90
C THR A 207 10.45 -11.25 -5.46
N TRP A 208 9.61 -10.41 -4.84
CA TRP A 208 9.88 -10.00 -3.46
C TRP A 208 9.56 -11.09 -2.43
N LEU A 209 8.54 -11.93 -2.66
CA LEU A 209 8.24 -13.09 -1.82
C LEU A 209 9.44 -14.06 -1.77
N GLN A 210 10.05 -14.37 -2.91
CA GLN A 210 11.24 -15.22 -2.98
C GLN A 210 12.43 -14.57 -2.27
N LYS A 211 12.67 -13.28 -2.49
CA LYS A 211 13.73 -12.51 -1.82
C LYS A 211 13.56 -12.50 -0.29
N GLN A 212 12.36 -12.25 0.20
CA GLN A 212 12.07 -12.23 1.64
C GLN A 212 12.06 -13.64 2.23
N GLY A 213 11.61 -14.64 1.46
CA GLY A 213 11.65 -16.06 1.82
C GLY A 213 13.05 -16.56 2.14
N GLY A 214 14.02 -16.24 1.27
CA GLY A 214 15.43 -16.58 1.50
C GLY A 214 16.03 -15.93 2.76
N LYS A 215 15.52 -14.76 3.18
CA LYS A 215 15.90 -14.12 4.45
C LYS A 215 15.20 -14.77 5.64
N LEU A 216 13.91 -15.06 5.52
CA LEU A 216 13.11 -15.69 6.59
C LEU A 216 13.53 -17.13 6.88
N ALA A 217 14.04 -17.86 5.88
CA ALA A 217 14.58 -19.21 6.06
C ALA A 217 15.72 -19.29 7.09
N LYS A 218 16.39 -18.15 7.36
CA LYS A 218 17.52 -18.04 8.30
C LYS A 218 17.12 -17.67 9.72
N ILE A 219 15.83 -17.45 9.98
CA ILE A 219 15.34 -16.95 11.28
C ILE A 219 14.11 -17.73 11.75
N ASN A 220 13.80 -17.61 13.04
CA ASN A 220 12.63 -18.28 13.64
C ASN A 220 11.32 -17.58 13.24
N LYS A 221 10.63 -18.13 12.23
CA LYS A 221 9.36 -17.61 11.69
C LYS A 221 8.29 -17.41 12.76
N LYS A 222 8.17 -18.34 13.72
CA LYS A 222 7.19 -18.27 14.82
C LYS A 222 7.44 -17.08 15.73
N ASN A 223 8.71 -16.80 16.04
CA ASN A 223 9.08 -15.64 16.86
C ASN A 223 8.81 -14.33 16.11
N GLU A 224 9.13 -14.27 14.81
CA GLU A 224 8.86 -13.07 14.01
C GLU A 224 7.36 -12.81 13.85
N TRP A 225 6.55 -13.86 13.67
CA TRP A 225 5.09 -13.75 13.69
C TRP A 225 4.57 -13.18 15.01
N LYS A 226 5.02 -13.74 16.15
CA LYS A 226 4.63 -13.23 17.48
C LYS A 226 4.99 -11.77 17.69
N LYS A 227 6.17 -11.34 17.21
CA LYS A 227 6.58 -9.92 17.24
C LYS A 227 5.65 -9.05 16.39
N LEU A 228 5.35 -9.48 15.18
CA LEU A 228 4.44 -8.76 14.28
C LEU A 228 3.05 -8.59 14.89
N VAL A 229 2.46 -9.67 15.39
CA VAL A 229 1.12 -9.64 16.01
C VAL A 229 1.10 -8.74 17.26
N LYS A 230 2.12 -8.85 18.11
CA LYS A 230 2.26 -7.97 19.29
C LYS A 230 2.31 -6.50 18.89
N GLU A 231 3.07 -6.18 17.86
CA GLU A 231 3.25 -4.81 17.39
C GLU A 231 1.99 -4.26 16.70
N ALA A 232 1.34 -5.05 15.85
CA ALA A 232 0.05 -4.73 15.23
C ALA A 232 -1.01 -4.43 16.31
N LYS A 233 -1.09 -5.26 17.36
CA LYS A 233 -2.01 -5.06 18.49
C LYS A 233 -1.69 -3.77 19.25
N ARG A 234 -0.41 -3.54 19.59
CA ARG A 234 0.03 -2.34 20.31
C ARG A 234 -0.35 -1.07 19.58
N ARG A 235 -0.13 -1.03 18.27
CA ARG A 235 -0.43 0.13 17.42
C ARG A 235 -1.92 0.34 17.19
N SER A 236 -2.68 -0.75 17.05
CA SER A 236 -4.14 -0.67 16.88
C SER A 236 -4.84 -0.04 18.09
N VAL A 237 -4.35 -0.30 19.30
CA VAL A 237 -4.88 0.31 20.54
C VAL A 237 -4.60 1.82 20.61
N ILE A 238 -3.38 2.24 20.25
CA ILE A 238 -3.01 3.67 20.23
C ILE A 238 -3.92 4.43 19.26
N VAL A 239 -4.20 3.83 18.09
CA VAL A 239 -5.10 4.41 17.08
C VAL A 239 -6.53 4.56 17.59
N GLN A 240 -7.06 3.58 18.35
CA GLN A 240 -8.41 3.68 18.92
C GLN A 240 -8.54 4.76 20.01
N SER A 241 -7.44 5.17 20.65
CA SER A 241 -7.43 6.23 21.67
C SER A 241 -7.27 7.65 21.14
N MET A 242 -7.07 7.81 19.82
CA MET A 242 -6.83 9.11 19.15
C MET A 242 -7.99 9.58 18.25
N ASN A 243 -9.08 8.79 18.17
CA ASN A 243 -10.33 9.14 17.51
C ASN A 243 -11.43 9.37 18.55
#